data_AF-A0A2D6ZUR2-F1
#
_entry.id   AF-A0A2D6ZUR2-F1
#
_cell.length_a   1.000
_cell.length_b   1.000
_cell.length_c   1.000
_cell.angle_alpha   90.00
_cell.angle_beta   90.00
_cell.angle_gamma   90.00
#
_symmetry.space_group_name_H-M   'P 1'
#
loop_
_entity.id
_entity.type
_entity.pdbx_description
1 polymer ?
#
loop_
_entity_poly.entity_id
_entity_poly.type
_entity_poly.pdbx_seq_one_letter_code
_entity_poly.pdbx_strand_id
1 'polypeptide(L)'
;MDQNSGLFDLTIVANDRRNFLLDVIAAVISSDMNVLEARIFTLENNTVVDTFKLSVKENLKLNINDLEKKKKILGEKLKTLNTKNFKKNLADKQRQNNLKIFDRKTTITIDNNSSKTYTIIKVSTNDRDFLLYDILMVLLEKRNCCVNS
;
A
#
# COMPACT_ATOMS: atom_id res chain seq x y z
N MET A 1 -12.13 -25.54 8.91
CA MET A 1 -12.88 -25.15 7.69
C MET A 1 -12.06 -24.08 7.00
N ASP A 2 -11.31 -24.45 5.97
CA ASP A 2 -10.56 -23.47 5.17
C ASP A 2 -11.54 -22.69 4.31
N GLN A 3 -11.82 -21.45 4.73
CA GLN A 3 -12.49 -20.48 3.89
C GLN A 3 -11.51 -20.10 2.77
N ASN A 4 -11.89 -20.33 1.52
CA ASN A 4 -11.16 -19.89 0.34
C ASN A 4 -11.16 -18.35 0.33
N SER A 5 -10.22 -17.75 1.07
CA SER A 5 -10.37 -16.43 1.71
C SER A 5 -10.10 -15.24 0.79
N GLY A 6 -9.95 -15.47 -0.52
CA GLY A 6 -9.58 -14.39 -1.45
C GLY A 6 -8.20 -13.80 -1.16
N LEU A 7 -7.37 -14.49 -0.38
CA LEU A 7 -6.00 -14.12 -0.06
C LEU A 7 -5.03 -14.62 -1.14
N PHE A 8 -4.03 -13.82 -1.47
CA PHE A 8 -2.92 -14.23 -2.33
C PHE A 8 -1.70 -13.35 -2.10
N ASP A 9 -0.53 -13.87 -2.45
CA ASP A 9 0.72 -13.12 -2.40
C ASP A 9 1.03 -12.50 -3.77
N LEU A 10 1.53 -11.26 -3.73
CA LEU A 10 2.04 -10.53 -4.88
C LEU A 10 3.51 -10.17 -4.61
N THR A 11 4.41 -10.69 -5.43
CA THR A 11 5.82 -10.28 -5.43
C THR A 11 6.12 -9.44 -6.65
N ILE A 12 6.76 -8.28 -6.44
CA ILE A 12 7.17 -7.34 -7.47
C ILE A 12 8.69 -7.26 -7.45
N VAL A 13 9.30 -7.48 -8.61
CA VAL A 13 10.73 -7.30 -8.84
C VAL A 13 10.90 -6.28 -9.95
N ALA A 14 11.54 -5.15 -9.65
CA ALA A 14 11.70 -4.05 -10.59
C ALA A 14 12.93 -3.19 -10.23
N ASN A 15 13.37 -2.34 -11.15
CA ASN A 15 14.31 -1.27 -10.80
C ASN A 15 13.56 -0.17 -10.05
N ASP A 16 14.11 0.28 -8.93
CA ASP A 16 13.52 1.35 -8.14
C ASP A 16 13.52 2.67 -8.91
N ARG A 17 12.49 3.47 -8.66
CA ARG A 17 12.37 4.83 -9.15
C ARG A 17 11.61 5.66 -8.12
N ARG A 18 11.68 6.99 -8.29
CA ARG A 18 10.93 7.92 -7.42
C ARG A 18 9.46 7.49 -7.32
N ASN A 19 8.99 7.37 -6.08
CA ASN A 19 7.62 7.01 -5.72
C ASN A 19 7.15 5.62 -6.20
N PHE A 20 8.06 4.70 -6.56
CA PHE A 20 7.67 3.37 -7.05
C PHE A 20 6.73 2.64 -6.08
N LEU A 21 7.12 2.56 -4.80
CA LEU A 21 6.30 1.93 -3.76
C LEU A 21 4.92 2.59 -3.62
N LEU A 22 4.85 3.93 -3.67
CA LEU A 22 3.58 4.66 -3.59
C LEU A 22 2.67 4.32 -4.79
N ASP A 23 3.23 4.22 -5.99
CA ASP A 23 2.47 3.88 -7.18
C ASP A 23 1.96 2.43 -7.14
N VAL A 24 2.76 1.50 -6.60
CA VAL A 24 2.34 0.11 -6.36
C VAL A 24 1.15 0.07 -5.39
N ILE A 25 1.26 0.71 -4.23
CA ILE A 25 0.18 0.76 -3.23
C ILE A 25 -1.08 1.41 -3.83
N ALA A 26 -0.91 2.45 -4.63
CA ALA A 26 -2.00 3.09 -5.34
C ALA A 26 -2.70 2.16 -6.35
N ALA A 27 -1.94 1.34 -7.08
CA ALA A 27 -2.47 0.33 -7.98
C ALA A 27 -3.28 -0.75 -7.23
N VAL A 28 -2.82 -1.17 -6.05
CA VAL A 28 -3.53 -2.12 -5.17
C VAL A 28 -4.85 -1.52 -4.68
N ILE A 29 -4.82 -0.34 -4.05
CA ILE A 29 -6.02 0.31 -3.50
C ILE A 29 -7.04 0.63 -4.61
N SER A 30 -6.56 1.10 -5.77
CA SER A 30 -7.45 1.37 -6.90
C SER A 30 -8.12 0.10 -7.46
N SER A 31 -7.63 -1.10 -7.12
CA SER A 31 -8.18 -2.39 -7.54
C SER A 31 -9.10 -3.03 -6.50
N ASP A 32 -9.48 -2.28 -5.46
CA ASP A 32 -10.38 -2.71 -4.38
C ASP A 32 -9.87 -3.98 -3.69
N MET A 33 -8.58 -3.93 -3.34
CA MET A 33 -7.86 -4.92 -2.56
C MET A 33 -7.27 -4.27 -1.31
N ASN A 34 -7.12 -5.09 -0.27
CA ASN A 34 -6.51 -4.70 0.99
C ASN A 34 -5.09 -5.28 1.07
N VAL A 35 -4.18 -4.53 1.70
CA VAL A 35 -2.84 -5.01 2.04
C VAL A 35 -2.88 -5.50 3.49
N LEU A 36 -2.67 -6.80 3.69
CA LEU A 36 -2.63 -7.41 5.03
C LEU A 36 -1.22 -7.40 5.60
N GLU A 37 -0.24 -7.59 4.73
CA GLU A 37 1.18 -7.63 5.06
C GLU A 37 1.99 -7.08 3.89
N ALA A 38 3.05 -6.33 4.17
CA ALA A 38 3.99 -5.85 3.16
C ALA A 38 5.42 -6.04 3.67
N ARG A 39 6.26 -6.61 2.84
CA ARG A 39 7.70 -6.78 3.06
C ARG A 39 8.41 -6.10 1.89
N ILE A 40 9.07 -4.98 2.16
CA ILE A 40 9.64 -4.08 1.15
C ILE A 40 11.16 -4.12 1.28
N PHE A 41 11.85 -4.39 0.18
CA PHE A 41 13.31 -4.49 0.17
C PHE A 41 13.88 -3.83 -1.08
N THR A 42 14.84 -2.93 -0.88
CA THR A 42 15.65 -2.35 -1.96
C THR A 42 17.08 -2.85 -1.82
N LEU A 43 17.57 -3.53 -2.86
CA LEU A 43 18.92 -4.05 -2.94
C LEU A 43 19.90 -2.96 -3.37
N GLU A 44 21.20 -3.19 -3.13
CA GLU A 44 22.28 -2.25 -3.45
C GLU A 44 22.35 -1.88 -4.93
N ASN A 45 21.93 -2.78 -5.82
CA ASN A 45 21.88 -2.56 -7.26
C ASN A 45 20.62 -1.79 -7.72
N ASN A 46 19.92 -1.12 -6.81
CA ASN A 46 18.68 -0.39 -7.07
C ASN A 46 17.51 -1.29 -7.55
N THR A 47 17.55 -2.60 -7.27
CA THR A 47 16.43 -3.51 -7.52
C THR A 47 15.54 -3.58 -6.28
N VAL A 48 14.23 -3.41 -6.45
CA VAL A 48 13.24 -3.68 -5.40
C VAL A 48 12.74 -5.11 -5.48
N VAL A 49 12.50 -5.72 -4.32
CA VAL A 49 11.89 -7.04 -4.14
C VAL A 49 10.81 -6.91 -3.08
N ASP A 50 9.64 -6.46 -3.52
CA ASP A 50 8.52 -6.15 -2.63
C ASP A 50 7.51 -7.29 -2.65
N THR A 51 7.12 -7.78 -1.48
CA THR A 51 6.13 -8.85 -1.35
C THR A 51 4.96 -8.39 -0.49
N PHE A 52 3.75 -8.53 -1.03
CA PHE A 52 2.51 -8.15 -0.39
C PHE A 52 1.60 -9.36 -0.23
N LYS A 53 1.03 -9.53 0.97
CA LYS A 53 -0.11 -10.41 1.18
C LYS A 53 -1.37 -9.59 1.03
N LEU A 54 -2.15 -9.91 0.01
CA LEU A 54 -3.34 -9.16 -0.37
C LEU A 54 -4.60 -9.96 -0.11
N SER A 55 -5.71 -9.25 0.12
CA SER A 55 -7.05 -9.83 0.09
C SER A 55 -7.99 -8.96 -0.75
N VAL A 56 -9.06 -9.56 -1.24
CA VAL A 56 -10.14 -8.79 -1.85
C VAL A 56 -10.92 -8.06 -0.76
N LYS A 57 -11.19 -6.76 -0.98
CA LYS A 57 -12.05 -5.99 -0.08
C LYS A 57 -13.47 -6.58 -0.12
N GLU A 58 -13.96 -7.07 1.03
CA GLU A 58 -15.20 -7.84 1.12
C GLU A 58 -16.42 -7.07 0.60
N ASN A 59 -17.08 -7.63 -0.41
CA ASN A 59 -18.45 -7.29 -0.76
C ASN A 59 -19.32 -8.56 -0.63
N LEU A 60 -19.43 -9.13 0.58
CA LEU A 60 -20.41 -10.16 1.02
C LEU A 60 -20.64 -11.45 0.18
N LYS A 61 -20.11 -11.60 -1.03
CA LYS A 61 -20.25 -12.76 -1.93
C LYS A 61 -19.08 -12.80 -2.93
N LEU A 62 -17.89 -13.19 -2.47
CA LEU A 62 -16.76 -13.40 -3.38
C LEU A 62 -16.97 -14.72 -4.13
N ASN A 63 -17.28 -14.66 -5.42
CA ASN A 63 -17.10 -15.79 -6.32
C ASN A 63 -15.61 -15.88 -6.70
N ILE A 64 -15.07 -17.08 -6.92
CA ILE A 64 -13.70 -17.30 -7.44
C ILE A 64 -13.45 -16.46 -8.70
N ASN A 65 -14.48 -16.29 -9.53
CA ASN A 65 -14.42 -15.46 -10.73
C ASN A 65 -14.11 -13.97 -10.44
N ASP A 66 -14.50 -13.44 -9.28
CA ASP A 66 -14.26 -12.05 -8.92
C ASP A 66 -12.81 -11.82 -8.45
N LEU A 67 -12.21 -12.81 -7.79
CA LEU A 67 -10.79 -12.77 -7.41
C LEU A 67 -9.90 -12.70 -8.65
N GLU A 68 -10.12 -13.60 -9.62
CA GLU A 68 -9.30 -13.66 -10.83
C GLU A 68 -9.45 -12.39 -11.69
N LYS A 69 -10.67 -11.84 -11.80
CA LYS A 69 -10.88 -10.53 -12.45
C LYS A 69 -10.09 -9.41 -11.76
N LYS A 70 -10.13 -9.35 -10.42
CA LYS A 70 -9.39 -8.33 -9.66
C LYS A 70 -7.89 -8.51 -9.80
N LYS A 71 -7.36 -9.74 -9.75
CA LYS A 71 -5.95 -10.04 -10.04
C LYS A 71 -5.54 -9.57 -11.43
N LYS A 72 -6.38 -9.81 -12.45
CA LYS A 72 -6.13 -9.34 -13.82
C LYS A 72 -6.06 -7.81 -13.89
N ILE A 73 -7.04 -7.11 -13.30
CA ILE A 73 -7.06 -5.63 -13.24
C ILE A 73 -5.80 -5.10 -12.53
N LEU A 74 -5.42 -5.70 -11.40
CA LEU A 74 -4.21 -5.33 -10.70
C LEU A 74 -2.98 -5.53 -11.59
N GLY A 75 -2.84 -6.71 -12.23
CA GLY A 75 -1.74 -7.01 -13.14
C GLY A 75 -1.62 -6.00 -14.30
N GLU A 76 -2.73 -5.60 -14.90
CA GLU A 76 -2.76 -4.58 -15.97
C GLU A 76 -2.31 -3.19 -15.47
N LYS A 77 -2.71 -2.81 -14.25
CA LYS A 77 -2.24 -1.57 -13.63
C LYS A 77 -0.75 -1.63 -13.30
N LEU A 78 -0.27 -2.74 -12.75
CA LEU A 78 1.15 -2.95 -12.44
C LEU A 78 2.02 -2.87 -13.71
N LYS A 79 1.56 -3.43 -14.84
CA LYS A 79 2.24 -3.31 -16.14
C LYS A 79 2.30 -1.87 -16.66
N THR A 80 1.40 -1.00 -16.22
CA THR A 80 1.32 0.41 -16.66
C THR A 80 1.86 1.39 -15.61
N LEU A 81 2.57 0.90 -14.59
CA LEU A 81 3.18 1.74 -13.54
C LEU A 81 4.12 2.81 -14.08
N ASN A 82 4.84 2.55 -15.17
CA ASN A 82 5.80 3.51 -15.72
C ASN A 82 5.16 4.58 -16.61
N THR A 83 3.90 4.42 -17.00
CA THR A 83 3.23 5.29 -17.97
C THR A 83 2.01 6.03 -17.41
N LYS A 84 1.46 5.57 -16.28
CA LYS A 84 0.26 6.17 -15.67
C LYS A 84 0.58 6.95 -14.41
N ASN A 85 0.01 8.14 -14.31
CA ASN A 85 -0.02 8.90 -13.07
C ASN A 85 -1.19 8.42 -12.19
N PHE A 86 -0.89 7.57 -11.21
CA PHE A 86 -1.92 7.00 -10.33
C PHE A 86 -2.52 8.02 -9.35
N LYS A 87 -1.87 9.18 -9.15
CA LYS A 87 -2.32 10.23 -8.23
C LYS A 87 -3.76 10.71 -8.50
N LYS A 88 -4.16 10.82 -9.78
CA LYS A 88 -5.50 11.31 -10.16
C LYS A 88 -6.61 10.35 -9.71
N ASN A 89 -6.41 9.04 -9.91
CA ASN A 89 -7.40 8.02 -9.54
C ASN A 89 -7.55 7.84 -8.02
N LEU A 90 -6.51 8.18 -7.25
CA LEU A 90 -6.55 8.15 -5.79
C LEU A 90 -7.39 9.28 -5.22
N ALA A 91 -7.26 10.50 -5.77
CA ALA A 91 -8.00 11.67 -5.30
C ALA A 91 -9.52 11.48 -5.42
N ASP A 92 -9.99 10.86 -6.50
CA ASP A 92 -11.42 10.60 -6.71
C ASP A 92 -11.96 9.56 -5.72
N LYS A 93 -11.18 8.50 -5.41
CA LYS A 93 -11.55 7.52 -4.37
C LYS A 93 -11.47 8.10 -2.95
N GLN A 94 -10.48 8.95 -2.66
CA GLN A 94 -10.39 9.64 -1.36
C GLN A 94 -11.61 10.53 -1.11
N ARG A 95 -12.10 11.25 -2.13
CA ARG A 95 -13.32 12.08 -2.04
C ARG A 95 -14.60 11.29 -1.75
N GLN A 96 -14.67 10.04 -2.17
CA GLN A 96 -15.85 9.18 -1.92
C GLN A 96 -15.86 8.60 -0.50
N ASN A 97 -14.71 8.55 0.16
CA ASN A 97 -14.57 8.05 1.53
C ASN A 97 -14.75 9.17 2.55
N ASN A 98 -15.97 9.68 2.65
CA ASN A 98 -16.36 10.50 3.80
C ASN A 98 -16.27 9.65 5.07
N LEU A 99 -15.45 10.16 6.00
CA LEU A 99 -14.98 9.49 7.21
C LEU A 99 -16.14 8.98 8.07
N LYS A 100 -16.26 7.65 8.22
CA LYS A 100 -16.92 7.08 9.40
C LYS A 100 -16.02 7.38 10.60
N ILE A 101 -16.44 8.31 11.45
CA ILE A 101 -15.74 8.66 12.68
C ILE A 101 -15.88 7.47 13.63
N PHE A 102 -14.83 6.66 13.74
CA PHE A 102 -14.74 5.64 14.77
C PHE A 102 -13.84 6.14 15.90
N ASP A 103 -14.35 6.04 17.12
CA ASP A 103 -13.88 6.68 18.36
C ASP A 103 -12.65 6.00 19.00
N ARG A 104 -11.78 5.37 18.21
CA ARG A 104 -10.59 4.68 18.74
C ARG A 104 -9.39 5.61 18.70
N LYS A 105 -8.72 5.75 19.84
CA LYS A 105 -7.53 6.59 19.98
C LYS A 105 -6.36 6.03 19.14
N THR A 106 -5.90 6.80 18.16
CA THR A 106 -4.65 6.52 17.44
C THR A 106 -3.46 6.61 18.39
N THR A 107 -2.61 5.59 18.39
CA THR A 107 -1.38 5.52 19.18
C THR A 107 -0.20 5.25 18.24
N ILE A 108 0.89 6.00 18.40
CA ILE A 108 2.11 5.87 17.61
C ILE A 108 3.28 5.73 18.59
N THR A 109 4.13 4.73 18.39
CA THR A 109 5.36 4.54 19.16
C THR A 109 6.53 4.37 18.20
N ILE A 110 7.65 5.01 18.53
CA ILE A 110 8.91 4.92 17.79
C ILE A 110 9.97 4.38 18.74
N ASP A 111 10.63 3.30 18.35
CA ASP A 111 11.68 2.66 19.13
C ASP A 111 12.98 2.59 18.31
N ASN A 112 13.98 3.30 18.80
CA ASN A 112 15.35 3.36 18.27
C ASN A 112 16.35 2.63 19.19
N ASN A 113 15.88 2.05 20.28
CA ASN A 113 16.73 1.48 21.32
C ASN A 113 16.85 -0.04 21.18
N SER A 114 15.82 -0.68 20.62
CA SER A 114 15.81 -2.13 20.38
C SER A 114 16.76 -2.59 19.28
N SER A 115 17.30 -1.68 18.47
CA SER A 115 18.28 -2.00 17.44
C SER A 115 19.22 -0.82 17.14
N LYS A 116 20.47 -1.13 16.80
CA LYS A 116 21.45 -0.15 16.33
C LYS A 116 21.32 0.16 14.83
N THR A 117 20.58 -0.66 14.09
CA THR A 117 20.58 -0.62 12.61
C THR A 117 19.20 -0.34 12.01
N TYR A 118 18.11 -0.41 12.79
CA TYR A 118 16.77 -0.12 12.30
C TYR A 118 15.91 0.57 13.37
N THR A 119 14.97 1.38 12.90
CA THR A 119 13.93 2.01 13.72
C THR A 119 12.64 1.21 13.61
N ILE A 120 11.99 0.94 14.74
CA ILE A 120 10.66 0.33 14.76
C ILE A 120 9.62 1.44 14.94
N ILE A 121 8.71 1.59 13.98
CA ILE A 121 7.55 2.48 14.09
C ILE A 121 6.30 1.60 14.19
N LYS A 122 5.57 1.72 15.29
CA LYS A 122 4.28 1.04 15.49
C LYS A 122 3.17 2.07 15.50
N VAL A 123 2.20 1.88 14.62
CA VAL A 123 0.98 2.68 14.52
C VAL A 123 -0.20 1.78 14.84
N SER A 124 -1.02 2.16 15.81
CA SER A 124 -2.25 1.45 16.19
C SER A 124 -3.41 2.43 16.08
N THR A 125 -4.28 2.22 15.10
CA THR A 125 -5.39 3.11 14.76
C THR A 125 -6.55 2.30 14.17
N ASN A 126 -7.68 2.96 13.91
CA ASN A 126 -8.75 2.34 13.14
C ASN A 126 -8.32 2.19 11.69
N ASP A 127 -8.65 1.04 11.11
CA ASP A 127 -8.42 0.85 9.69
C ASP A 127 -9.31 1.81 8.88
N ARG A 128 -8.73 2.38 7.84
CA ARG A 128 -9.42 3.23 6.88
C ARG A 128 -8.75 3.08 5.53
N ASP A 129 -9.53 3.39 4.51
CA ASP A 129 -8.98 3.46 3.16
C ASP A 129 -7.82 4.45 3.10
N PHE A 130 -6.80 4.06 2.34
CA PHE A 130 -5.55 4.80 2.14
C PHE A 130 -4.63 4.93 3.37
N LEU A 131 -4.93 4.29 4.52
CA LEU A 131 -4.10 4.42 5.72
C LEU A 131 -2.61 4.15 5.46
N LEU A 132 -2.29 3.01 4.84
CA LEU A 132 -0.91 2.65 4.50
C LEU A 132 -0.28 3.62 3.49
N TYR A 133 -1.05 4.08 2.50
CA TYR A 133 -0.59 5.03 1.50
C TYR A 133 -0.19 6.37 2.14
N ASP A 134 -1.01 6.87 3.06
CA ASP A 134 -0.75 8.15 3.75
C ASP A 134 0.45 8.04 4.68
N ILE A 135 0.58 6.93 5.42
CA ILE A 135 1.77 6.66 6.26
C ILE A 135 3.03 6.65 5.39
N LEU A 136 3.01 5.90 4.28
CA LEU A 136 4.15 5.85 3.36
C LEU A 136 4.45 7.20 2.73
N MET A 137 3.43 8.01 2.41
CA MET A 137 3.63 9.35 1.88
C MET A 137 4.43 10.19 2.86
N VAL A 138 4.06 10.22 4.14
CA VAL A 138 4.79 10.96 5.18
C VAL A 138 6.21 10.43 5.37
N LEU A 139 6.40 9.11 5.38
CA LEU A 139 7.71 8.50 5.58
C LEU A 139 8.65 8.70 4.38
N LEU A 140 8.10 8.77 3.16
CA LEU A 140 8.86 8.96 1.92
C LEU A 140 8.96 10.44 1.52
N GLU A 141 8.13 11.32 2.09
CA GLU A 141 8.23 12.78 1.96
C GLU A 141 9.42 13.33 2.74
N LYS A 142 10.63 13.10 2.23
CA LYS A 142 11.79 13.98 2.51
C LYS A 142 12.73 14.01 1.32
N ARG A 143 12.62 15.08 0.49
CA ARG A 143 13.71 15.73 -0.28
C ARG A 143 13.39 17.14 -0.83
N ASN A 144 12.36 17.86 -0.36
CA ASN A 144 12.11 19.27 -0.80
C ASN A 144 12.07 20.31 0.35
N CYS A 145 12.51 19.97 1.56
CA CYS A 145 12.74 20.99 2.57
C CYS A 145 14.20 21.45 2.47
N CYS A 146 14.43 22.42 1.58
CA CYS A 146 15.55 23.37 1.50
C CYS A 146 15.66 23.92 0.06
N VAL A 147 14.67 24.70 -0.41
CA VAL A 147 14.91 25.74 -1.45
C VAL A 147 13.95 26.90 -1.16
N ASN A 148 14.45 27.88 -0.42
CA ASN A 148 14.37 29.32 -0.68
C ASN A 148 14.87 30.05 0.57
N SER A 149 16.20 30.20 0.60
CA SER A 149 16.90 31.36 1.15
C SER A 149 16.40 32.65 0.51
#